data_AF-A0A183D1K9-F1
#
_entry.id   AF-A0A183D1K9-F1
#
_cell.length_a   1.000
_cell.length_b   1.000
_cell.length_c   1.000
_cell.angle_alpha   90.00
_cell.angle_beta   90.00
_cell.angle_gamma   90.00
#
_symmetry.space_group_name_H-M   'P 1'
#
loop_
_entity.id
_entity.type
_entity.pdbx_description
1 polymer ?
#
loop_
_entity_poly.entity_id
_entity_poly.type
_entity_poly.pdbx_seq_one_letter_code
_entity_poly.pdbx_strand_id
1 'polypeptide(L)'
;MEDNVKHNFLDPLAHLQQTDLKEVNHHRSKLKGRRLDYDCKKRKQTRDEELIQAEDKLEESKKLAEQAMYNLLSNDVEQVTQLCALVDAQLDFHRQTTQVLEHLRTQLNQRIAEASSRPRAEHVIKPVLTDRTPSTRHVLFGVFSASFFFCIYMLAKVPVLSFVVFDSVSTPFLLLK
;
A
#
# COMPACT_ATOMS: atom_id res chain seq x y z
N MET A 1 -2.76 -11.27 -6.82
CA MET A 1 -1.99 -10.48 -5.84
C MET A 1 -2.90 -9.46 -5.16
N GLU A 2 -3.63 -8.65 -5.95
CA GLU A 2 -4.74 -7.81 -5.44
C GLU A 2 -5.81 -8.61 -4.68
N ASP A 3 -6.30 -9.72 -5.24
CA ASP A 3 -7.32 -10.54 -4.59
C ASP A 3 -6.85 -11.15 -3.25
N ASN A 4 -5.56 -11.49 -3.14
CA ASN A 4 -4.98 -12.03 -1.91
C ASN A 4 -4.88 -10.96 -0.82
N VAL A 5 -4.45 -9.73 -1.16
CA VAL A 5 -4.39 -8.62 -0.20
C VAL A 5 -5.80 -8.21 0.22
N LYS A 6 -6.73 -8.18 -0.72
CA LYS A 6 -8.13 -7.87 -0.44
C LYS A 6 -8.73 -8.86 0.55
N HIS A 7 -8.64 -10.15 0.25
CA HIS A 7 -9.26 -11.18 1.05
C HIS A 7 -8.57 -11.41 2.41
N ASN A 8 -7.23 -11.39 2.45
CA ASN A 8 -6.49 -11.76 3.66
C ASN A 8 -6.16 -10.59 4.59
N PHE A 9 -6.31 -9.34 4.11
CA PHE A 9 -5.99 -8.15 4.90
C PHE A 9 -7.12 -7.11 4.91
N LEU A 10 -7.60 -6.68 3.74
CA LEU A 10 -8.58 -5.59 3.68
C LEU A 10 -9.96 -6.00 4.20
N ASP A 11 -10.46 -7.18 3.82
CA ASP A 11 -11.77 -7.67 4.26
C ASP A 11 -11.80 -7.93 5.79
N PRO A 12 -10.79 -8.59 6.40
CA PRO A 12 -10.72 -8.74 7.86
C PRO A 12 -10.61 -7.42 8.61
N LEU A 13 -9.82 -6.45 8.10
CA LEU A 13 -9.71 -5.12 8.71
C LEU A 13 -11.03 -4.35 8.65
N ALA A 14 -11.75 -4.46 7.51
CA ALA A 14 -13.08 -3.88 7.37
C ALA A 14 -14.08 -4.50 8.36
N HIS A 15 -14.02 -5.82 8.55
CA HIS A 15 -14.87 -6.52 9.54
C HIS A 15 -14.59 -6.04 10.96
N LEU A 16 -13.31 -5.97 11.37
CA LEU A 16 -12.89 -5.46 12.68
C LEU A 16 -13.45 -4.04 12.93
N GLN A 17 -13.36 -3.17 11.92
CA GLN A 17 -13.83 -1.80 12.03
C GLN A 17 -15.35 -1.70 12.07
N GLN A 18 -16.05 -2.49 11.25
CA GLN A 18 -17.50 -2.38 11.09
C GLN A 18 -18.29 -3.16 12.12
N THR A 19 -17.67 -4.14 12.77
CA THR A 19 -18.31 -5.03 13.74
C THR A 19 -17.76 -4.74 15.14
N ASP A 20 -16.56 -5.22 15.46
CA ASP A 20 -16.05 -5.28 16.82
C ASP A 20 -15.84 -3.89 17.42
N LEU A 21 -15.21 -2.98 16.65
CA LEU A 21 -15.01 -1.60 17.12
C LEU A 21 -16.34 -0.85 17.25
N LYS A 22 -17.32 -1.11 16.39
CA LYS A 22 -18.65 -0.49 16.53
C LYS A 22 -19.38 -1.02 17.75
N GLU A 23 -19.31 -2.31 18.01
CA GLU A 23 -19.93 -2.97 19.16
C GLU A 23 -19.33 -2.44 20.48
N VAL A 24 -18.00 -2.39 20.59
CA VAL A 24 -17.30 -1.80 21.74
C VAL A 24 -17.73 -0.34 21.94
N ASN A 25 -17.77 0.46 20.87
CA ASN A 25 -18.20 1.86 20.96
C ASN A 25 -19.67 2.00 21.39
N HIS A 26 -20.55 1.11 20.93
CA HIS A 26 -21.94 1.07 21.34
C HIS A 26 -22.06 0.79 22.84
N HIS A 27 -21.45 -0.29 23.35
CA HIS A 27 -21.51 -0.64 24.77
C HIS A 27 -20.89 0.44 25.67
N ARG A 28 -19.76 1.02 25.27
CA ARG A 28 -19.13 2.13 26.02
C ARG A 28 -20.03 3.36 26.08
N SER A 29 -20.72 3.69 24.99
CA SER A 29 -21.65 4.83 24.97
C SER A 29 -22.87 4.58 25.86
N LYS A 30 -23.43 3.37 25.82
CA LYS A 30 -24.54 2.95 26.69
C LYS A 30 -24.14 2.96 28.16
N LEU A 31 -22.96 2.44 28.50
CA LEU A 31 -22.38 2.46 29.84
C LEU A 31 -22.24 3.90 30.37
N LYS A 32 -21.70 4.82 29.57
CA LYS A 32 -21.61 6.24 29.94
C LYS A 32 -22.98 6.82 30.27
N GLY A 33 -23.99 6.53 29.45
CA GLY A 33 -25.38 6.96 29.70
C GLY A 33 -25.94 6.40 31.01
N ARG A 34 -25.77 5.10 31.27
CA ARG A 34 -26.21 4.46 32.52
C ARG A 34 -25.52 5.04 33.75
N ARG A 35 -24.23 5.35 33.66
CA ARG A 35 -23.47 5.97 34.75
C ARG A 35 -24.09 7.32 35.12
N LEU A 36 -24.39 8.14 34.13
CA LEU A 36 -25.01 9.45 34.35
C LEU A 36 -26.42 9.33 34.97
N ASP A 37 -27.23 8.37 34.55
CA ASP A 37 -28.56 8.10 35.12
C ASP A 37 -28.46 7.70 36.60
N TYR A 38 -27.57 6.73 36.91
CA TYR A 38 -27.30 6.31 38.28
C TYR A 38 -26.80 7.47 39.14
N ASP A 39 -25.83 8.26 38.65
CA ASP A 39 -25.29 9.42 39.37
C ASP A 39 -26.40 10.46 39.66
N CYS A 40 -27.33 10.66 38.72
CA CYS A 40 -28.45 11.58 38.90
C CYS A 40 -29.43 11.11 39.99
N LYS A 41 -29.81 9.83 39.96
CA LYS A 41 -30.72 9.25 40.94
C LYS A 41 -30.08 9.16 42.32
N LYS A 42 -28.80 8.80 42.40
CA LYS A 42 -28.04 8.71 43.66
C LYS A 42 -27.98 10.03 44.42
N ARG A 43 -27.93 11.17 43.72
CA ARG A 43 -27.96 12.51 44.33
C ARG A 43 -29.24 12.80 45.13
N LYS A 44 -30.34 12.11 44.86
CA LYS A 44 -31.60 12.29 45.60
C LYS A 44 -31.57 11.69 47.01
N GLN A 45 -30.55 10.91 47.35
CA GLN A 45 -30.32 10.28 48.67
C GLN A 45 -31.43 9.35 49.19
N THR A 46 -32.49 9.11 48.42
CA THR A 46 -33.51 8.08 48.68
C THR A 46 -33.13 6.78 47.96
N ARG A 47 -33.10 5.67 48.69
CA ARG A 47 -32.80 4.34 48.14
C ARG A 47 -34.09 3.64 47.73
N ASP A 48 -34.66 4.13 46.63
CA ASP A 48 -35.92 3.62 46.09
C ASP A 48 -35.67 2.57 45.02
N GLU A 49 -36.72 1.85 44.61
CA GLU A 49 -36.68 0.82 43.57
C GLU A 49 -36.04 1.35 42.26
N GLU A 50 -36.26 2.62 41.92
CA GLU A 50 -35.67 3.26 40.75
C GLU A 50 -34.14 3.37 40.81
N LEU A 51 -33.57 3.57 42.02
CA LEU A 51 -32.13 3.66 42.21
C LEU A 51 -31.48 2.27 42.07
N ILE A 52 -32.11 1.25 42.67
CA ILE A 52 -31.67 -0.14 42.56
C ILE A 52 -31.70 -0.57 41.08
N GLN A 53 -32.79 -0.26 40.36
CA GLN A 53 -32.89 -0.59 38.94
C GLN A 53 -31.85 0.14 38.07
N ALA A 54 -31.48 1.37 38.43
CA ALA A 54 -30.44 2.11 37.72
C ALA A 54 -29.04 1.50 37.96
N GLU A 55 -28.79 1.02 39.19
CA GLU A 55 -27.58 0.29 39.55
C GLU A 55 -27.45 -1.02 38.79
N ASP A 56 -28.50 -1.84 38.74
CA ASP A 56 -28.50 -3.11 37.99
C ASP A 56 -28.22 -2.89 36.50
N LYS A 57 -28.87 -1.90 35.89
CA LYS A 57 -28.66 -1.54 34.47
C LYS A 57 -27.25 -1.01 34.20
N LEU A 58 -26.65 -0.32 35.16
CA LEU A 58 -25.27 0.14 35.09
C LEU A 58 -24.30 -1.04 35.12
N GLU A 59 -24.48 -1.96 36.06
CA GLU A 59 -23.63 -3.15 36.21
C GLU A 59 -23.73 -4.07 34.99
N GLU A 60 -24.95 -4.28 34.46
CA GLU A 60 -25.15 -5.02 33.21
C GLU A 60 -24.41 -4.37 32.03
N SER A 61 -24.54 -3.04 31.88
CA SER A 61 -23.88 -2.32 30.79
C SER A 61 -22.36 -2.31 30.94
N LYS A 62 -21.86 -2.36 32.18
CA LYS A 62 -20.42 -2.47 32.47
C LYS A 62 -19.90 -3.83 32.04
N LYS A 63 -20.57 -4.92 32.45
CA LYS A 63 -20.20 -6.29 32.06
C LYS A 63 -20.17 -6.48 30.55
N LEU A 64 -21.18 -5.96 29.84
CA LEU A 64 -21.22 -6.03 28.38
C LEU A 64 -20.06 -5.25 27.72
N ALA A 65 -19.76 -4.04 28.20
CA ALA A 65 -18.63 -3.27 27.67
C ALA A 65 -17.29 -3.95 27.95
N GLU A 66 -17.11 -4.50 29.14
CA GLU A 66 -15.90 -5.23 29.54
C GLU A 66 -15.70 -6.49 28.69
N GLN A 67 -16.75 -7.29 28.50
CA GLN A 67 -16.71 -8.49 27.68
C GLN A 67 -16.41 -8.19 26.21
N ALA A 68 -17.04 -7.16 25.63
CA ALA A 68 -16.76 -6.74 24.26
C ALA A 68 -15.30 -6.28 24.09
N MET A 69 -14.77 -5.53 25.06
CA MET A 69 -13.36 -5.11 25.03
C MET A 69 -12.40 -6.29 25.21
N TYR A 70 -12.74 -7.25 26.09
CA TYR A 70 -11.94 -8.46 26.28
C TYR A 70 -11.87 -9.29 25.00
N ASN A 71 -13.00 -9.52 24.33
CA ASN A 71 -13.05 -10.27 23.08
C ASN A 71 -12.21 -9.60 21.99
N LEU A 72 -12.33 -8.28 21.83
CA LEU A 72 -11.53 -7.51 20.86
C LEU A 72 -10.01 -7.66 21.11
N LEU A 73 -9.58 -7.64 22.37
CA LEU A 73 -8.17 -7.74 22.74
C LEU A 73 -7.64 -9.16 22.70
N SER A 74 -8.51 -10.17 22.86
CA SER A 74 -8.13 -11.58 22.81
C SER A 74 -7.77 -12.06 21.41
N ASN A 75 -8.11 -11.29 20.38
CA ASN A 75 -7.87 -11.60 18.97
C ASN A 75 -6.58 -10.94 18.42
N ASP A 76 -5.61 -10.64 19.28
CA ASP A 76 -4.34 -9.99 18.90
C ASP A 76 -3.51 -10.85 17.92
N VAL A 77 -3.51 -12.17 18.12
CA VAL A 77 -2.85 -13.13 17.22
C VAL A 77 -3.42 -13.06 15.81
N GLU A 78 -4.74 -12.93 15.65
CA GLU A 78 -5.39 -12.84 14.34
C GLU A 78 -5.02 -11.54 13.62
N GLN A 79 -4.98 -10.41 14.35
CA GLN A 79 -4.58 -9.12 13.81
C GLN A 79 -3.11 -9.13 13.34
N VAL A 80 -2.21 -9.72 14.13
CA VAL A 80 -0.80 -9.87 13.74
C VAL A 80 -0.67 -10.80 12.53
N THR A 81 -1.47 -11.87 12.46
CA THR A 81 -1.49 -12.79 11.32
C THR A 81 -1.93 -12.09 10.03
N GLN A 82 -2.94 -11.22 10.10
CA GLN A 82 -3.38 -10.41 8.95
C GLN A 82 -2.28 -9.46 8.46
N LEU A 83 -1.54 -8.82 9.38
CA LEU A 83 -0.40 -7.98 9.02
C LEU A 83 0.71 -8.79 8.34
N CYS A 84 1.01 -10.00 8.83
CA CYS A 84 1.94 -10.90 8.17
C CYS A 84 1.49 -11.22 6.74
N ALA A 85 0.21 -11.53 6.52
CA ALA A 85 -0.33 -11.82 5.19
C ALA A 85 -0.16 -10.65 4.20
N LEU A 86 -0.29 -9.40 4.66
CA LEU A 86 0.01 -8.22 3.84
C LEU A 86 1.49 -8.16 3.46
N VAL A 87 2.38 -8.32 4.44
CA VAL A 87 3.83 -8.26 4.21
C VAL A 87 4.28 -9.36 3.26
N ASP A 88 3.76 -10.59 3.43
CA ASP A 88 4.05 -11.72 2.55
C ASP A 88 3.60 -11.44 1.12
N ALA A 89 2.39 -10.91 0.95
CA ALA A 89 1.91 -10.50 -0.37
C ALA A 89 2.86 -9.46 -0.99
N GLN A 90 3.20 -8.39 -0.27
CA GLN A 90 4.13 -7.35 -0.76
C GLN A 90 5.50 -7.92 -1.14
N LEU A 91 6.06 -8.80 -0.31
CA LEU A 91 7.33 -9.48 -0.59
C LEU A 91 7.27 -10.25 -1.91
N ASP A 92 6.21 -11.01 -2.14
CA ASP A 92 6.04 -11.78 -3.37
C ASP A 92 5.93 -10.90 -4.61
N PHE A 93 5.25 -9.76 -4.52
CA PHE A 93 5.19 -8.79 -5.62
C PHE A 93 6.55 -8.14 -5.92
N HIS A 94 7.31 -7.77 -4.89
CA HIS A 94 8.64 -7.21 -5.09
C HIS A 94 9.64 -8.25 -5.62
N ARG A 95 9.51 -9.52 -5.22
CA ARG A 95 10.27 -10.63 -5.82
C ARG A 95 9.96 -10.79 -7.31
N GLN A 96 8.68 -10.80 -7.69
CA GLN A 96 8.28 -10.87 -9.10
C GLN A 96 8.76 -9.66 -9.91
N THR A 97 8.66 -8.46 -9.34
CA THR A 97 9.16 -7.22 -9.96
C THR A 97 10.67 -7.31 -10.21
N THR A 98 11.43 -7.82 -9.22
CA THR A 98 12.88 -8.02 -9.34
C THR A 98 13.21 -9.01 -10.47
N GLN A 99 12.51 -10.14 -10.55
CA GLN A 99 12.70 -11.13 -11.62
C GLN A 99 12.48 -10.53 -13.01
N VAL A 100 11.43 -9.71 -13.18
CA VAL A 100 11.16 -9.02 -14.45
C VAL A 100 12.29 -8.06 -14.81
N LEU A 101 12.78 -7.28 -13.84
CA LEU A 101 13.88 -6.33 -14.05
C LEU A 101 15.21 -7.03 -14.36
N GLU A 102 15.51 -8.15 -13.70
CA GLU A 102 16.71 -8.96 -13.98
C GLU A 102 16.67 -9.58 -15.38
N HIS A 103 15.50 -10.06 -15.81
CA HIS A 103 15.31 -10.54 -17.17
C HIS A 103 15.55 -9.43 -18.19
N LEU A 104 14.97 -8.25 -17.99
CA LEU A 104 15.16 -7.08 -18.85
C LEU A 104 16.63 -6.63 -18.90
N ARG A 105 17.31 -6.57 -17.76
CA ARG A 105 18.75 -6.26 -17.66
C ARG A 105 19.56 -7.22 -18.52
N THR A 106 19.25 -8.52 -18.46
CA THR A 106 19.95 -9.54 -19.24
C THR A 106 19.77 -9.31 -20.74
N GLN A 107 18.53 -9.03 -21.18
CA GLN A 107 18.24 -8.69 -22.57
C GLN A 107 18.99 -7.43 -23.03
N LEU A 108 19.02 -6.37 -22.22
CA LEU A 108 19.75 -5.14 -22.54
C LEU A 108 21.26 -5.37 -22.66
N ASN A 109 21.85 -6.17 -21.77
CA ASN A 109 23.27 -6.53 -21.86
C ASN A 109 23.60 -7.30 -23.14
N GLN A 110 22.72 -8.22 -23.56
CA GLN A 110 22.86 -8.91 -24.85
C GLN A 110 22.82 -7.91 -26.02
N ARG A 111 21.89 -6.95 -26.02
CA ARG A 111 21.81 -5.90 -27.04
C ARG A 111 23.06 -5.01 -27.06
N ILE A 112 23.62 -4.68 -25.90
CA ILE A 112 24.87 -3.92 -25.80
C ILE A 112 26.03 -4.71 -26.42
N ALA A 113 26.13 -6.00 -26.12
CA ALA A 113 27.17 -6.87 -26.70
C ALA A 113 27.03 -6.98 -28.23
N GLU A 114 25.79 -7.19 -28.74
CA GLU A 114 25.48 -7.21 -30.18
C GLU A 114 25.80 -5.88 -30.88
N ALA A 115 25.52 -4.75 -30.23
CA ALA A 115 25.81 -3.44 -30.79
C ALA A 115 27.32 -3.14 -30.79
N SER A 116 28.03 -3.60 -29.76
CA SER A 116 29.47 -3.36 -29.61
C SER A 116 30.31 -4.20 -30.57
N SER A 117 29.81 -5.36 -31.01
CA SER A 117 30.48 -6.21 -32.00
C SER A 117 30.25 -5.78 -33.45
N ARG A 118 29.34 -4.82 -33.70
CA ARG A 118 29.12 -4.27 -35.04
C ARG A 118 30.30 -3.35 -35.42
N PRO A 119 30.90 -3.52 -36.60
CA PRO A 119 31.90 -2.58 -37.11
C PRO A 119 31.27 -1.18 -37.19
N ARG A 120 31.93 -0.18 -36.59
CA ARG A 120 31.50 1.21 -36.74
C ARG A 120 31.73 1.61 -38.20
N ALA A 121 30.66 1.87 -38.94
CA ALA A 121 30.78 2.45 -40.28
C ALA A 121 31.43 3.84 -40.15
N GLU A 122 32.51 4.06 -40.88
CA GLU A 122 33.22 5.33 -40.91
C GLU A 122 32.25 6.44 -41.34
N HIS A 123 32.09 7.46 -40.49
CA HIS A 123 31.20 8.57 -40.78
C HIS A 123 31.87 9.49 -41.82
N VAL A 124 31.59 9.23 -43.09
CA VAL A 124 32.01 10.12 -44.18
C VAL A 124 31.10 11.34 -44.20
N ILE A 125 31.61 12.48 -43.73
CA ILE A 125 30.93 13.78 -43.83
C ILE A 125 30.80 14.11 -45.32
N LYS A 126 29.57 14.14 -45.84
CA LYS A 126 29.34 14.59 -47.22
C LYS A 126 29.48 16.12 -47.28
N PRO A 127 30.36 16.67 -48.13
CA PRO A 127 30.48 18.11 -48.31
C PRO A 127 29.20 18.68 -48.93
N VAL A 128 28.83 19.90 -48.50
CA VAL A 128 27.54 20.56 -48.80
C VAL A 128 27.33 20.86 -50.29
N LEU A 129 28.38 20.80 -51.12
CA LEU A 129 28.31 21.19 -52.53
C LEU A 129 28.95 20.13 -53.43
N THR A 130 28.19 19.10 -53.81
CA THR A 130 28.46 18.37 -55.05
C THR A 130 27.16 18.06 -55.77
N ASP A 131 27.00 18.79 -56.87
CA ASP A 131 26.25 18.53 -58.09
C ASP A 131 24.72 18.41 -58.10
N ARG A 132 24.14 19.30 -58.92
CA ARG A 132 22.77 19.26 -59.40
C ARG A 132 22.63 18.15 -60.45
N THR A 133 22.18 16.98 -60.05
CA THR A 133 21.51 16.02 -60.95
C THR A 133 20.28 15.44 -60.25
N PRO A 134 19.19 15.14 -60.98
CA PRO A 134 17.92 14.72 -60.38
C PRO A 134 18.05 13.28 -59.89
N SER A 135 18.48 13.13 -58.65
CA SER A 135 18.71 11.84 -58.00
C SER A 135 17.39 11.29 -57.43
N THR A 136 17.08 10.06 -57.84
CA THR A 136 16.05 9.20 -57.25
C THR A 136 16.12 9.25 -55.73
N ARG A 137 15.00 9.63 -55.10
CA ARG A 137 14.83 9.71 -53.65
C ARG A 137 15.05 8.33 -53.00
N HIS A 138 16.29 8.00 -52.67
CA HIS A 138 16.55 7.06 -51.59
C HIS A 138 16.53 7.85 -50.29
N VAL A 139 15.42 7.69 -49.58
CA VAL A 139 15.17 8.21 -48.24
C VAL A 139 16.26 7.64 -47.32
N LEU A 140 17.26 8.46 -46.98
CA LEU A 140 18.16 8.19 -45.86
C LEU A 140 17.34 8.28 -44.57
N PHE A 141 16.79 7.15 -44.16
CA PHE A 141 16.22 6.98 -42.84
C PHE A 141 17.34 7.23 -41.81
N GLY A 142 17.18 8.31 -41.06
CA GLY A 142 18.11 8.78 -40.06
C GLY A 142 18.49 7.67 -39.07
N VAL A 143 19.76 7.68 -38.70
CA VAL A 143 20.48 6.70 -37.86
C VAL A 143 20.01 6.71 -36.39
N PHE A 144 18.98 7.49 -36.05
CA PHE A 144 18.29 7.37 -34.78
C PHE A 144 17.16 6.37 -34.95
N SER A 145 17.46 5.10 -34.71
CA SER A 145 16.43 4.07 -34.62
C SER A 145 15.35 4.56 -33.68
N ALA A 146 14.08 4.48 -34.10
CA ALA A 146 12.92 4.76 -33.25
C ALA A 146 13.01 3.99 -31.91
N SER A 147 13.74 2.86 -31.88
CA SER A 147 14.06 2.11 -30.68
C SER A 147 14.83 2.91 -29.62
N PHE A 148 15.71 3.85 -30.01
CA PHE A 148 16.49 4.66 -29.07
C PHE A 148 15.62 5.70 -28.36
N PHE A 149 14.75 6.39 -29.12
CA PHE A 149 13.76 7.31 -28.56
C PHE A 149 12.69 6.58 -27.74
N PHE A 150 12.26 5.39 -28.17
CA PHE A 150 11.32 4.55 -27.41
C PHE A 150 11.92 4.06 -26.08
N CYS A 151 13.23 3.75 -26.05
CA CYS A 151 13.92 3.31 -24.84
C CYS A 151 14.06 4.43 -23.80
N ILE A 152 14.41 5.65 -24.24
CA ILE A 152 14.41 6.84 -23.37
C ILE A 152 13.00 7.15 -22.86
N TYR A 153 11.99 7.04 -23.72
CA TYR A 153 10.59 7.29 -23.35
C TYR A 153 10.03 6.24 -22.36
N MET A 154 10.43 4.98 -22.49
CA MET A 154 10.09 3.92 -21.53
C MET A 154 10.75 4.16 -20.17
N LEU A 155 12.05 4.49 -20.13
CA LEU A 155 12.76 4.76 -18.86
C LEU A 155 12.21 5.98 -18.11
N ALA A 156 11.76 7.01 -18.81
CA ALA A 156 11.17 8.21 -18.20
C ALA A 156 9.75 7.99 -17.62
N LYS A 157 9.09 6.88 -17.99
CA LYS A 157 7.72 6.55 -17.55
C LYS A 157 7.64 5.38 -16.57
N VAL A 158 8.76 4.81 -16.14
CA VAL A 158 8.80 3.73 -15.14
C VAL A 158 8.63 4.37 -13.76
N PRO A 159 7.45 4.26 -13.10
CA PRO A 159 7.19 4.88 -11.79
C PRO A 159 7.89 4.14 -10.63
N VAL A 160 8.75 3.17 -10.94
CA VAL A 160 9.31 2.19 -10.00
C VAL A 160 10.36 2.81 -9.08
N LEU A 161 10.94 3.97 -9.44
CA LEU A 161 11.91 4.66 -8.58
C LEU A 161 11.28 5.61 -7.57
N SER A 162 10.04 6.07 -7.77
CA SER A 162 9.40 7.00 -6.82
C SER A 162 8.90 6.29 -5.56
N PHE A 163 8.62 4.99 -5.62
CA PHE A 163 8.12 4.24 -4.46
C PHE A 163 9.26 3.66 -3.61
N VAL A 164 10.33 3.14 -4.24
CA VAL A 164 11.44 2.50 -3.51
C VAL A 164 12.28 3.50 -2.70
N VAL A 165 12.38 4.76 -3.14
CA VAL A 165 13.11 5.80 -2.40
C VAL A 165 12.26 6.42 -1.28
N PHE A 166 10.93 6.44 -1.40
CA PHE A 166 10.08 7.05 -0.37
C PHE A 166 9.90 6.15 0.87
N ASP A 167 9.86 4.82 0.70
CA ASP A 167 9.76 3.89 1.84
C ASP A 167 11.08 3.68 2.60
N SER A 168 12.25 3.81 1.95
CA SER A 168 13.54 3.67 2.66
C SER A 168 13.98 4.91 3.44
N VAL A 169 13.35 6.09 3.23
CA VAL A 169 13.75 7.36 3.89
C VAL A 169 12.68 7.93 4.83
N SER A 170 11.46 7.37 4.85
CA SER A 170 10.38 7.84 5.71
C SER A 170 9.66 6.66 6.38
N THR A 171 10.26 5.92 7.30
CA THR A 171 10.32 6.33 8.71
C THR A 171 11.02 5.26 9.55
N PRO A 172 12.19 5.54 10.14
CA PRO A 172 12.51 5.04 11.46
C PRO A 172 12.12 6.12 12.47
N PHE A 173 11.28 5.75 13.43
CA PHE A 173 11.56 6.04 14.82
C PHE A 173 11.89 7.51 15.16
N LEU A 174 10.86 8.36 15.22
CA LEU A 174 10.82 9.39 16.26
C LEU A 174 10.43 8.72 17.58
N LEU A 175 11.46 8.11 18.19
CA LEU A 175 11.53 7.82 19.62
C LEU A 175 11.58 9.16 20.38
N LEU A 176 10.83 9.22 21.49
CA LEU A 176 11.17 9.96 22.70
C LEU A 176 11.13 11.51 22.66
N LYS A 177 9.97 12.06 23.07
CA LYS A 177 9.89 13.15 24.05
C LYS A 177 8.54 13.17 24.73
#